data_AF-A0A957Y7I8-F1
#
_entry.id   AF-A0A957Y7I8-F1
#
_cell.length_a   1.000
_cell.length_b   1.000
_cell.length_c   1.000
_cell.angle_alpha   90.00
_cell.angle_beta   90.00
_cell.angle_gamma   90.00
#
_symmetry.space_group_name_H-M   'P 1'
#
loop_
_entity.id
_entity.type
_entity.pdbx_description
1 polymer ?
#
loop_
_entity_poly.entity_id
_entity_poly.type
_entity_poly.pdbx_seq_one_letter_code
_entity_poly.pdbx_strand_id
1 'polypeptide(L)' 'DMGVGDGSRIERMARDDAARRGWIFEKVAGDMVLVRRLLLGDWDKDFLVLQPGDRLKMSYDADVIACIPAATT' A
#
# COMPACT_ATOMS: atom_id res chain seq x y z
N ASP A 1 -2.14 12.35 -6.38
CA ASP A 1 -3.54 12.26 -6.86
C ASP A 1 -3.69 10.91 -7.51
N MET A 2 -4.73 10.16 -7.13
CA MET A 2 -4.97 8.78 -7.59
C MET A 2 -6.12 8.73 -8.62
N GLY A 3 -6.69 9.87 -9.00
CA GLY A 3 -7.85 9.94 -9.90
C GLY A 3 -9.17 9.45 -9.27
N VAL A 4 -9.20 9.30 -7.94
CA VAL A 4 -10.36 8.81 -7.17
C VAL A 4 -10.58 9.73 -5.96
N GLY A 5 -11.81 10.22 -5.80
CA GLY A 5 -12.22 11.08 -4.69
C GLY A 5 -11.74 12.54 -4.80
N ASP A 6 -12.28 13.42 -3.95
CA ASP A 6 -11.81 14.81 -3.82
C ASP A 6 -10.72 14.93 -2.75
N GLY A 7 -9.46 14.93 -3.19
CA GLY A 7 -8.30 15.12 -2.31
C GLY A 7 -8.01 16.58 -1.95
N SER A 8 -8.73 17.56 -2.52
CA SER A 8 -8.37 18.98 -2.42
C SER A 8 -8.42 19.53 -1.00
N ARG A 9 -9.34 19.02 -0.16
CA ARG A 9 -9.44 19.40 1.26
C ARG A 9 -8.20 19.00 2.03
N ILE A 10 -7.75 17.76 1.86
CA ILE A 10 -6.58 17.22 2.57
C ILE A 10 -5.29 17.89 2.07
N GLU A 11 -5.19 18.14 0.76
CA GLU A 11 -4.07 18.89 0.18
C GLU A 11 -3.94 20.30 0.78
N ARG A 12 -5.06 21.02 0.91
CA ARG A 12 -5.09 22.36 1.50
C ARG A 12 -4.64 22.34 2.96
N MET A 13 -5.15 21.40 3.74
CA MET A 13 -4.74 21.24 5.15
C MET A 13 -3.24 20.98 5.28
N ALA A 14 -2.69 20.08 4.46
CA ALA A 14 -1.25 19.77 4.48
C ALA A 14 -0.39 20.99 4.09
N ARG A 15 -0.84 21.80 3.13
CA ARG A 15 -0.16 23.03 2.72
C ARG A 15 -0.18 24.10 3.82
N ASP A 16 -1.33 24.28 4.47
CA ASP A 16 -1.47 25.24 5.58
C ASP A 16 -0.61 24.83 6.79
N ASP A 17 -0.53 23.54 7.08
CA ASP A 17 0.34 22.99 8.12
C ASP A 17 1.82 23.22 7.81
N ALA A 18 2.22 22.99 6.55
CA ALA A 18 3.59 23.21 6.12
C ALA A 18 3.96 24.71 6.23
N ALA A 19 3.09 25.60 5.76
CA ALA A 19 3.30 27.05 5.85
C ALA A 19 3.45 27.53 7.30
N ARG A 20 2.59 27.04 8.21
CA ARG A 20 2.62 27.42 9.63
C ARG A 20 3.90 26.96 10.34
N ARG A 21 4.47 25.84 9.91
CA ARG A 21 5.62 25.20 10.55
C ARG A 21 6.95 25.46 9.83
N GLY A 22 6.92 26.18 8.70
CA GLY A 22 8.08 26.38 7.84
C GLY A 22 8.56 25.10 7.14
N TRP A 23 7.67 24.11 6.94
CA TRP A 23 7.99 22.89 6.20
C TRP A 23 7.79 23.08 4.70
N ILE A 24 8.50 22.28 3.92
CA ILE A 24 8.30 22.19 2.47
C ILE A 24 7.11 21.26 2.23
N PHE A 25 6.17 21.72 1.41
CA PHE A 25 5.08 20.88 0.91
C PHE A 25 5.41 20.40 -0.50
N GLU A 26 5.39 19.08 -0.70
CA GLU A 26 5.52 18.44 -2.00
C GLU A 26 4.32 17.51 -2.25
N LYS A 27 3.76 17.58 -3.47
CA LYS A 27 2.69 16.69 -3.91
C LYS A 27 3.28 15.63 -4.82
N VAL A 28 3.28 14.39 -4.36
CA VAL A 28 3.70 13.23 -5.15
C VAL A 28 2.49 12.65 -5.91
N ALA A 29 2.68 12.41 -7.20
CA ALA A 29 1.68 11.70 -8.02
C ALA A 29 1.63 10.23 -7.60
N GLY A 30 0.43 9.70 -7.38
CA GLY A 30 0.27 8.29 -7.03
C GLY A 30 -0.06 7.48 -8.27
N ASP A 31 0.33 6.20 -8.27
CA ASP A 31 0.03 5.26 -9.35
C ASP A 31 -0.97 4.20 -8.86
N MET A 32 -1.99 3.93 -9.67
CA MET A 32 -3.04 2.93 -9.43
C MET A 32 -2.64 1.52 -9.90
N VAL A 33 -1.40 1.32 -10.34
CA VAL A 33 -0.89 0.05 -10.88
C VAL A 33 -1.17 -1.14 -9.96
N LEU A 34 -0.97 -1.01 -8.64
CA LEU A 34 -1.22 -2.12 -7.70
C LEU A 34 -2.71 -2.47 -7.61
N VAL A 35 -3.59 -1.48 -7.52
CA VAL A 35 -5.04 -1.73 -7.48
C VAL A 35 -5.51 -2.40 -8.78
N ARG A 36 -4.99 -1.97 -9.93
CA ARG A 36 -5.29 -2.57 -11.22
C ARG A 36 -4.82 -4.03 -11.27
N ARG A 37 -3.59 -4.30 -10.84
CA ARG A 37 -3.00 -5.65 -10.82
C ARG A 37 -3.72 -6.60 -9.86
N LEU A 38 -4.15 -6.09 -8.70
CA LEU A 38 -4.98 -6.84 -7.76
C LEU A 38 -6.26 -7.35 -8.43
N LEU A 39 -6.95 -6.49 -9.18
CA LEU A 39 -8.22 -6.84 -9.85
C LEU A 39 -8.05 -7.74 -11.08
N LEU A 40 -6.94 -7.60 -11.81
CA LEU A 40 -6.66 -8.36 -13.03
C LEU A 40 -5.96 -9.70 -12.78
N GLY A 41 -5.59 -10.01 -11.53
CA GLY A 41 -4.92 -11.27 -11.16
C GLY A 41 -3.42 -11.30 -11.46
N ASP A 42 -2.78 -10.14 -11.66
CA ASP A 42 -1.34 -10.02 -11.90
C ASP A 42 -0.58 -9.86 -10.58
N TRP A 43 -0.40 -10.97 -9.85
CA TRP A 43 0.08 -10.96 -8.46
C TRP A 43 1.56 -11.32 -8.25
N ASP A 44 2.32 -11.59 -9.32
CA ASP A 44 3.60 -12.31 -9.26
C ASP A 44 4.73 -11.68 -8.42
N LYS A 45 4.71 -10.37 -8.13
CA LYS A 45 5.85 -9.68 -7.50
C LYS A 45 5.52 -8.77 -6.33
N ASP A 46 4.33 -8.20 -6.33
CA ASP A 46 3.96 -7.12 -5.41
C ASP A 46 2.90 -7.57 -4.39
N PHE A 47 2.56 -8.86 -4.41
CA PHE A 47 1.53 -9.45 -3.57
C PHE A 47 2.03 -10.73 -2.92
N LEU A 48 1.70 -10.90 -1.63
CA LEU A 48 1.82 -12.17 -0.95
C LEU A 48 0.58 -13.02 -1.29
N VAL A 49 0.78 -14.09 -2.06
CA VAL A 49 -0.30 -15.01 -2.46
C VAL A 49 -0.31 -16.22 -1.53
N LEU A 50 -1.47 -16.51 -0.92
CA LEU A 50 -1.68 -17.70 -0.10
C LEU A 50 -2.51 -18.71 -0.88
N GLN A 51 -2.04 -19.96 -0.92
CA GLN A 51 -2.83 -21.08 -1.42
C GLN A 51 -3.79 -21.59 -0.35
N PRO A 52 -4.85 -22.34 -0.73
CA PRO A 52 -5.72 -22.98 0.25
C PRO A 52 -4.92 -23.82 1.25
N GLY A 53 -5.08 -23.52 2.54
CA GLY A 53 -4.34 -24.16 3.64
C GLY A 53 -3.14 -23.36 4.14
N ASP A 54 -2.57 -22.47 3.33
CA ASP A 54 -1.49 -21.60 3.79
C ASP A 54 -1.96 -20.64 4.89
N ARG A 55 -1.00 -20.19 5.71
CA ARG A 55 -1.23 -19.25 6.82
C ARG A 55 -0.24 -18.10 6.76
N LEU A 56 -0.68 -16.95 7.26
CA LEU A 56 0.15 -15.75 7.41
C LEU A 56 0.95 -15.83 8.72
N LYS A 57 2.22 -15.47 8.65
CA LYS A 57 3.12 -15.33 9.81
C LYS A 57 3.88 -14.00 9.72
N MET A 58 4.18 -13.39 10.87
CA MET A 58 5.14 -12.29 10.94
C MET A 58 6.57 -12.82 10.72
N SER A 59 7.27 -12.31 9.71
CA SER A 59 8.67 -12.68 9.43
C SER A 59 9.65 -11.87 10.29
N TYR A 60 9.27 -10.65 10.68
CA TYR A 60 10.10 -9.68 11.42
C TYR A 60 11.41 -9.30 10.70
N ASP A 61 11.44 -9.44 9.37
CA ASP A 61 12.50 -8.97 8.48
C ASP A 61 11.95 -7.89 7.53
N ALA A 62 12.68 -7.61 6.44
CA ALA A 62 12.29 -6.62 5.44
C ALA A 62 10.94 -6.93 4.78
N ASP A 63 10.52 -8.19 4.74
CA ASP A 63 9.25 -8.60 4.14
C ASP A 63 8.06 -8.38 5.08
N VAL A 64 8.31 -8.16 6.39
CA VAL A 64 7.34 -7.93 7.48
C VAL A 64 6.44 -9.15 7.76
N ILE A 65 5.86 -9.75 6.71
CA ILE A 65 4.97 -10.90 6.73
C ILE A 65 5.40 -11.94 5.69
N ALA A 66 5.14 -13.21 5.97
CA ALA A 66 5.42 -14.32 5.07
C ALA A 66 4.27 -15.35 5.05
N CYS A 67 4.21 -16.10 3.96
CA CYS A 67 3.36 -17.28 3.81
C CYS A 67 4.06 -18.50 4.42
N ILE A 68 3.33 -19.29 5.21
CA ILE A 68 3.77 -20.59 5.70
C ILE A 68 2.75 -21.68 5.34
N PRO A 69 3.21 -22.90 4.97
CA PRO A 69 2.31 -24.01 4.72
C PRO A 69 1.43 -24.33 5.94
N ALA A 70 0.21 -24.82 5.69
CA ALA A 70 -0.56 -25.50 6.73
C ALA A 70 0.30 -26.61 7.35
N ALA A 71 0.24 -26.76 8.67
CA ALA A 71 0.81 -27.93 9.30
C ALA A 71 0.02 -29.13 8.78
N THR A 72 0.69 -30.09 8.14
CA THR A 72 0.08 -31.37 7.80
C THR A 72 -0.21 -32.08 9.11
N THR A 73 -1.49 -32.21 9.46
CA THR A 73 -1.96 -33.12 10.52
C THR A 73 -1.86 -34.56 10.06
#